data_AF-A0A6S7CK80-F1
#
_entry.id   AF-A0A6S7CK80-F1
#
_cell.length_a   1.000
_cell.length_b   1.000
_cell.length_c   1.000
_cell.angle_alpha   90.00
_cell.angle_beta   90.00
_cell.angle_gamma   90.00
#
_symmetry.space_group_name_H-M   'P 1'
#
loop_
_entity.id
_entity.type
_entity.pdbx_description
1 polymer ?
#
loop_
_entity_poly.entity_id
_entity_poly.type
_entity_poly.pdbx_seq_one_letter_code
_entity_poly.pdbx_strand_id
1 'polypeptide(L)'
;MFLGYSPLAYKLAIWTFSAVLCGIAGALYVPQVGIINPSEMSPGNSIEMAIWVAVGGRGTLIGPIIGAFAENGAKSYFTANFPEYWLFFLGLIFVLVPLLLPRGIMGISALLSRKRGGR
;
A
#
# COMPACT_ATOMS: atom_id res chain seq x y z
N MET A 1 -29.68 -2.91 3.61
CA MET A 1 -29.85 -4.14 2.80
C MET A 1 -31.33 -4.35 2.44
N PHE A 2 -32.08 -3.28 2.11
CA PHE A 2 -33.54 -3.35 1.89
C PHE A 2 -34.05 -2.46 0.72
N LEU A 3 -33.17 -2.03 -0.19
CA LEU A 3 -33.61 -1.66 -1.54
C LEU A 3 -33.47 -2.94 -2.37
N GLY A 4 -34.53 -3.41 -3.03
CA GLY A 4 -34.54 -4.64 -3.85
C GLY A 4 -33.59 -4.67 -5.05
N TYR A 5 -32.61 -3.76 -5.09
CA TYR A 5 -31.51 -3.75 -6.04
C TYR A 5 -30.32 -4.52 -5.45
N SER A 6 -29.75 -5.46 -6.19
CA SER A 6 -28.56 -6.19 -5.77
C SER A 6 -27.28 -5.39 -6.12
N PRO A 7 -26.65 -4.67 -5.16
CA PRO A 7 -25.38 -3.97 -5.41
C PRO A 7 -24.23 -4.96 -5.64
N LEU A 8 -24.48 -6.26 -5.48
CA LEU A 8 -23.52 -7.33 -5.66
C LEU A 8 -22.88 -7.28 -7.06
N ALA A 9 -23.69 -7.14 -8.11
CA ALA A 9 -23.19 -7.14 -9.49
C ALA A 9 -22.22 -5.97 -9.74
N TYR A 10 -22.55 -4.78 -9.24
CA TYR A 10 -21.70 -3.60 -9.38
C TYR A 10 -20.39 -3.71 -8.58
N LYS A 11 -20.47 -4.17 -7.33
CA LYS A 11 -19.28 -4.38 -6.48
C LYS A 11 -18.38 -5.48 -7.05
N LEU A 12 -18.97 -6.57 -7.53
CA LEU A 12 -18.24 -7.67 -8.14
C LEU A 12 -17.57 -7.20 -9.43
N ALA A 13 -18.27 -6.48 -10.30
CA ALA A 13 -17.70 -5.95 -11.54
C ALA A 13 -16.46 -5.06 -11.29
N ILE A 14 -16.54 -4.13 -10.32
CA ILE A 14 -15.41 -3.26 -9.96
C ILE A 14 -14.25 -4.08 -9.37
N TRP A 15 -14.55 -5.05 -8.51
CA TRP A 15 -13.53 -5.91 -7.92
C TRP A 15 -12.82 -6.76 -8.98
N THR A 16 -13.57 -7.40 -9.88
CA THR A 16 -13.01 -8.19 -10.98
C THR A 16 -12.20 -7.32 -11.94
N PHE A 17 -12.68 -6.12 -12.26
CA PHE A 17 -11.93 -5.18 -13.11
C PHE A 17 -10.60 -4.77 -12.46
N SER A 18 -10.58 -4.49 -11.16
CA SER A 18 -9.34 -4.22 -10.42
C SER A 18 -8.39 -5.43 -10.43
N ALA A 19 -8.93 -6.65 -10.28
CA ALA A 19 -8.13 -7.87 -10.32
C ALA A 19 -7.47 -8.09 -11.69
N VAL A 20 -8.19 -7.81 -12.78
CA VAL A 20 -7.65 -7.85 -14.15
C VAL A 20 -6.51 -6.84 -14.32
N LEU A 21 -6.67 -5.61 -13.85
CA LEU A 21 -5.61 -4.59 -13.89
C LEU A 21 -4.36 -5.02 -13.10
N CYS A 22 -4.55 -5.59 -11.90
CA CYS A 22 -3.43 -6.15 -11.13
C CYS A 22 -2.74 -7.31 -11.87
N GLY A 23 -3.49 -8.18 -12.53
CA GLY A 23 -2.94 -9.28 -13.34
C GLY A 23 -2.10 -8.79 -14.52
N ILE A 24 -2.58 -7.77 -15.24
CA ILE A 24 -1.85 -7.14 -16.35
C ILE A 24 -0.56 -6.49 -15.84
N ALA A 25 -0.62 -5.76 -14.72
CA ALA A 25 0.55 -5.14 -14.12
C ALA A 25 1.62 -6.18 -13.73
N GLY A 26 1.21 -7.31 -13.13
CA GLY A 26 2.12 -8.42 -12.82
C GLY A 26 2.73 -9.07 -14.07
N ALA A 27 1.94 -9.26 -15.13
CA ALA A 27 2.42 -9.82 -16.39
C ALA A 27 3.45 -8.90 -17.08
N LEU A 28 3.27 -7.57 -16.98
CA LEU A 28 4.23 -6.57 -17.49
C LEU A 28 5.50 -6.47 -16.64
N TYR A 29 5.44 -6.83 -15.35
CA TYR A 29 6.60 -6.84 -14.47
C TYR A 29 7.64 -7.90 -14.86
N VAL A 30 7.20 -9.07 -15.33
CA VAL A 30 8.10 -10.18 -15.75
C VAL A 30 9.12 -9.78 -16.83
N PRO A 31 8.72 -9.20 -17.99
CA PRO A 31 9.68 -8.74 -18.99
C PRO A 31 10.48 -7.51 -18.53
N GLN A 32 9.96 -6.71 -17.60
CA GLN A 32 10.68 -5.55 -17.06
C GLN A 32 11.91 -5.96 -16.23
N VAL A 33 11.80 -7.02 -15.42
CA VAL A 33 12.91 -7.50 -14.58
C VAL A 33 13.91 -8.34 -15.39
N GLY A 34 13.45 -9.00 -16.47
CA GLY A 34 14.31 -9.66 -17.46
C GLY A 34 15.06 -10.91 -16.97
N ILE A 35 15.07 -11.17 -15.66
CA ILE A 35 15.73 -12.32 -15.01
C ILE A 35 14.71 -12.96 -14.07
N ILE A 36 14.47 -14.26 -14.23
CA ILE A 36 13.67 -15.04 -13.29
C ILE A 36 14.55 -15.34 -12.09
N ASN A 37 14.46 -14.50 -11.05
CA ASN A 37 15.10 -14.76 -9.78
C ASN A 37 14.03 -15.24 -8.78
N PRO A 38 14.10 -16.49 -8.26
CA PRO A 38 13.10 -17.00 -7.30
C PRO A 38 13.02 -16.17 -6.01
N SER A 39 14.03 -15.32 -5.74
CA SER A 39 14.03 -14.36 -4.64
C SER A 39 12.93 -13.29 -4.78
N GLU A 40 12.58 -12.90 -6.01
CA GLU A 40 11.53 -11.89 -6.28
C GLU A 40 10.11 -12.46 -6.10
N MET A 41 9.97 -13.79 -6.09
CA MET A 41 8.71 -14.48 -5.78
C MET A 41 8.44 -14.59 -4.26
N SER A 42 9.29 -13.99 -3.44
CA SER A 42 9.12 -13.96 -1.99
C SER A 42 7.86 -13.18 -1.58
N PRO A 43 7.14 -13.61 -0.52
CA PRO A 43 6.04 -12.85 0.05
C PRO A 43 6.42 -11.43 0.51
N GLY A 44 7.72 -11.15 0.69
CA GLY A 44 8.23 -9.85 1.15
C GLY A 44 7.73 -8.67 0.31
N ASN A 45 7.77 -8.79 -1.02
CA ASN A 45 7.29 -7.74 -1.93
C ASN A 45 5.80 -7.42 -1.75
N SER A 46 4.98 -8.44 -1.45
CA SER A 46 3.54 -8.23 -1.18
C SER A 46 3.30 -7.50 0.14
N ILE A 47 4.13 -7.74 1.15
CA ILE A 47 4.05 -7.08 2.46
C ILE A 47 4.47 -5.61 2.34
N GLU A 48 5.53 -5.32 1.58
CA GLU A 48 5.96 -3.95 1.28
C GLU A 48 4.82 -3.13 0.67
N MET A 49 4.11 -3.68 -0.32
CA MET A 49 2.94 -3.02 -0.91
C MET A 49 1.81 -2.76 0.09
N ALA A 50 1.55 -3.70 1.00
CA ALA A 50 0.56 -3.50 2.06
C ALA A 50 0.98 -2.38 3.03
N ILE A 51 2.28 -2.26 3.33
CA ILE A 51 2.84 -1.21 4.17
C ILE A 51 2.71 0.16 3.51
N TRP A 52 2.97 0.28 2.20
CA TRP A 52 2.78 1.56 1.49
C TRP A 52 1.35 2.08 1.68
N VAL A 53 0.36 1.20 1.57
CA VAL A 53 -1.06 1.54 1.79
C VAL A 53 -1.37 1.84 3.26
N ALA A 54 -0.78 1.10 4.20
CA ALA A 54 -0.98 1.31 5.63
C ALA A 54 -0.41 2.66 6.10
N VAL A 55 0.83 2.94 5.73
CA VAL A 55 1.57 4.19 6.04
C VAL A 55 0.90 5.37 5.35
N GLY A 56 0.63 5.24 4.06
CA GLY A 56 -0.01 6.28 3.26
C GLY A 56 -1.46 6.58 3.65
N GLY A 57 -2.21 5.54 4.02
CA GLY A 57 -3.62 5.57 4.36
C GLY A 57 -4.53 5.01 3.24
N ARG A 58 -5.37 4.05 3.60
CA ARG A 58 -6.34 3.34 2.73
C ARG A 58 -7.49 4.18 2.15
N GLY A 59 -7.53 5.48 2.42
CA GLY A 59 -8.65 6.37 2.07
C GLY A 59 -8.51 7.11 0.74
N THR A 60 -7.30 7.13 0.14
CA THR A 60 -7.02 7.87 -1.09
C THR A 60 -5.99 7.14 -1.95
N LEU A 61 -5.98 7.38 -3.27
CA LEU A 61 -4.93 6.89 -4.17
C LEU A 61 -3.56 7.54 -3.94
N ILE A 62 -3.53 8.79 -3.44
CA ILE A 62 -2.30 9.55 -3.20
C ILE A 62 -1.58 9.06 -1.94
N GLY A 63 -2.32 8.57 -0.94
CA GLY A 63 -1.75 8.02 0.29
C GLY A 63 -0.69 6.95 0.03
N PRO A 64 -1.03 5.82 -0.63
CA PRO A 64 -0.08 4.76 -0.94
C PRO A 64 1.16 5.22 -1.71
N ILE A 65 1.04 6.22 -2.59
CA ILE A 65 2.18 6.79 -3.32
C ILE A 65 3.16 7.45 -2.33
N ILE A 66 2.66 8.30 -1.43
CA ILE A 66 3.49 8.93 -0.39
C ILE A 66 4.08 7.87 0.55
N GLY A 67 3.30 6.85 0.90
CA GLY A 67 3.77 5.71 1.69
C GLY A 67 4.90 4.94 1.03
N ALA A 68 4.83 4.72 -0.28
CA ALA A 68 5.89 4.08 -1.07
C ALA A 68 7.17 4.92 -1.10
N PHE A 69 7.07 6.24 -1.27
CA PHE A 69 8.25 7.11 -1.19
C PHE A 69 8.89 7.11 0.20
N ALA A 70 8.08 7.15 1.27
CA ALA A 70 8.57 7.11 2.64
C ALA A 70 9.26 5.78 2.97
N GLU A 71 8.63 4.66 2.59
CA GLU A 71 9.18 3.32 2.83
C GLU A 71 10.43 3.07 1.98
N ASN A 72 10.44 3.47 0.70
CA ASN A 72 11.61 3.32 -0.16
C ASN A 72 12.80 4.18 0.30
N GLY A 73 12.52 5.38 0.83
CA GLY A 73 13.51 6.20 1.51
C GLY A 73 14.07 5.50 2.74
N ALA A 74 13.19 5.01 3.63
CA ALA A 74 13.61 4.26 4.82
C ALA A 74 14.43 3.01 4.45
N LYS A 75 14.02 2.27 3.41
CA LYS A 75 14.72 1.10 2.88
C LYS A 75 16.12 1.43 2.42
N SER A 76 16.28 2.54 1.68
CA SER A 76 17.60 3.00 1.23
C SER A 76 18.50 3.39 2.41
N TYR A 77 17.97 4.07 3.43
CA TYR A 77 18.76 4.46 4.61
C TYR A 77 19.12 3.28 5.52
N PHE A 78 18.20 2.33 5.73
CA PHE A 78 18.42 1.18 6.61
C PHE A 78 19.27 0.08 5.96
N THR A 79 19.11 -0.16 4.65
CA THR A 79 19.93 -1.15 3.92
C THR A 79 21.41 -0.73 3.90
N ALA A 80 21.70 0.56 3.98
CA ALA A 80 23.07 1.07 4.06
C ALA A 80 23.77 0.82 5.41
N ASN A 81 23.01 0.63 6.50
CA ASN A 81 23.58 0.50 7.86
C ASN A 81 23.40 -0.91 8.44
N PHE A 82 22.26 -1.57 8.21
CA PHE A 82 21.92 -2.87 8.82
C PHE A 82 20.94 -3.69 7.94
N PRO A 83 21.44 -4.44 6.95
CA PRO A 83 20.60 -5.23 6.04
C PRO A 83 19.77 -6.32 6.72
N GLU A 84 20.34 -7.00 7.74
CA GLU A 84 19.69 -8.14 8.41
C GLU A 84 18.49 -7.74 9.29
N TYR A 85 18.49 -6.52 9.82
CA TYR A 85 17.41 -6.04 10.71
C TYR A 85 16.24 -5.39 9.96
N TRP A 86 16.34 -5.20 8.64
CA TRP A 86 15.30 -4.57 7.83
C TRP A 86 13.97 -5.32 7.91
N LEU A 87 13.95 -6.65 7.83
CA LEU A 87 12.71 -7.43 7.92
C LEU A 87 12.01 -7.27 9.28
N PHE A 88 12.76 -7.17 10.38
CA PHE A 88 12.20 -6.91 11.70
C PHE A 88 11.59 -5.52 11.78
N PHE A 89 12.26 -4.52 11.22
CA PHE A 89 11.77 -3.14 11.17
C PHE A 89 10.52 -3.00 10.30
N LEU A 90 10.51 -3.70 9.16
CA LEU A 90 9.40 -3.76 8.21
C LEU A 90 8.16 -4.42 8.85
N GLY A 91 8.35 -5.53 9.58
CA GLY A 91 7.29 -6.15 10.38
C GLY A 91 6.78 -5.27 11.51
N LEU A 92 7.66 -4.52 12.17
CA LEU A 92 7.31 -3.57 13.22
C LEU A 92 6.47 -2.41 12.68
N ILE A 93 6.83 -1.86 11.52
CA ILE A 93 6.02 -0.85 10.81
C ILE A 93 4.66 -1.43 10.42
N PHE A 94 4.63 -2.64 9.88
CA PHE A 94 3.39 -3.31 9.47
C PHE A 94 2.39 -3.46 10.62
N VAL A 95 2.86 -3.70 11.84
CA VAL A 95 2.01 -3.82 13.03
C VAL A 95 1.68 -2.46 13.65
N LEU A 96 2.67 -1.60 13.86
CA LEU A 96 2.49 -0.35 14.60
C LEU A 96 1.68 0.69 13.82
N VAL A 97 1.84 0.77 12.50
CA VAL A 97 1.20 1.82 11.71
C VAL A 97 -0.32 1.66 11.66
N PRO A 98 -0.90 0.48 11.36
CA PRO A 98 -2.35 0.29 11.43
C PRO A 98 -2.92 0.47 12.85
N LEU A 99 -2.14 0.11 13.89
CA LEU A 99 -2.57 0.21 15.29
C LEU A 99 -2.59 1.66 15.80
N LEU A 100 -1.54 2.43 15.54
CA LEU A 100 -1.38 3.80 16.06
C LEU A 100 -1.99 4.86 15.13
N LEU A 101 -2.01 4.59 13.83
CA LEU A 101 -2.42 5.53 12.78
C LEU A 101 -3.41 4.87 11.80
N PRO A 102 -4.64 4.53 12.23
CA PRO A 102 -5.61 3.77 11.42
C PRO A 102 -6.11 4.51 10.15
N ARG A 103 -5.83 5.81 10.03
CA ARG A 103 -6.10 6.61 8.82
C ARG A 103 -4.85 6.91 7.98
N GLY A 104 -3.68 6.42 8.38
CA GLY A 104 -2.38 6.72 7.76
C GLY A 104 -2.00 8.20 7.83
N ILE A 105 -0.93 8.57 7.14
CA ILE A 105 -0.44 9.96 7.03
C ILE A 105 -1.51 10.87 6.42
N MET A 106 -2.33 10.36 5.49
CA MET A 106 -3.45 11.11 4.90
C MET A 106 -4.59 11.40 5.89
N GLY A 107 -4.70 10.67 7.00
CA GLY A 107 -5.62 11.00 8.09
C GLY A 107 -5.29 12.33 8.76
N ILE A 108 -4.00 12.66 8.86
CA ILE A 108 -3.50 13.89 9.48
C ILE A 108 -3.69 15.07 8.50
N SER A 109 -3.42 14.88 7.21
CA SER A 109 -3.65 15.91 6.19
C SER A 109 -5.13 16.23 5.98
N ALA A 110 -6.03 15.23 6.05
CA ALA A 110 -7.47 15.45 6.01
C ALA A 110 -7.99 16.20 7.25
N LEU A 111 -7.44 15.94 8.44
CA LEU A 111 -7.74 16.68 9.67
C LEU A 111 -7.22 18.13 9.60
N LEU A 112 -6.03 18.37 9.05
CA LEU A 112 -5.51 19.72 8.82
C LEU A 112 -6.30 20.49 7.75
N SER A 113 -6.70 19.82 6.67
CA SER A 113 -7.49 20.43 5.58
C SER A 113 -8.87 20.86 6.07
N ARG A 114 -9.51 20.03 6.93
CA ARG A 114 -10.79 20.37 7.56
C ARG A 114 -10.69 21.56 8.52
N LYS A 115 -9.51 21.83 9.10
CA LYS A 115 -9.27 23.01 9.95
C LYS A 115 -9.04 24.31 9.15
N ARG A 116 -8.79 24.21 7.83
CA ARG A 116 -8.50 25.36 6.95
C ARG A 116 -9.71 25.85 6.15
N GLY A 117 -10.77 25.05 6.02
CA GLY A 117 -12.04 25.43 5.37
C GLY A 117 -13.12 26.03 6.28
N GLY A 118 -12.73 26.49 7.48
CA GLY A 118 -13.63 27.07 8.48
C GLY A 118 -13.38 28.57 8.76
N ARG A 119 -13.03 29.35 7.74
CA ARG A 119 -13.13 30.81 7.76
C ARG A 119 -14.04 31.26 6.63
#